data_AF-A0A2H0KS99-F1
#
_entry.id   AF-A0A2H0KS99-F1
#
_cell.length_a   1.000
_cell.length_b   1.000
_cell.length_c   1.000
_cell.angle_alpha   90.00
_cell.angle_beta   90.00
_cell.angle_gamma   90.00
#
_symmetry.space_group_name_H-M   'P 1'
#
loop_
_entity.id
_entity.type
_entity.pdbx_description
1 polymer ?
#
loop_
_entity_poly.entity_id
_entity_poly.type
_entity_poly.pdbx_seq_one_letter_code
_entity_poly.pdbx_strand_id
1 'polypeptide(L)'
;LGVVSDAKTVAGAQKDNVEKMNKITQAMKDLGVEEKDLKTTNYSISPRYQYTSGRSDIIGYEVSQTLQVKIRNLDKAGDILGKGAELGANQVGSLSFTFDDPEKLNQEARTKAIANAKEKADALSNVLDVKLIRIINFTESSYVPPIPYYSERSLGMGGGETATPDIQTGQNEVSSNVTIVYEIQ
;
A
#
# COMPACT_ATOMS: atom_id res chain seq x y z
N LEU A 1 5.05 -9.56 1.18
CA LEU A 1 5.46 -10.97 0.99
C LEU A 1 4.98 -11.77 2.18
N GLY A 2 4.39 -12.94 1.95
CA GLY A 2 3.88 -13.81 3.01
C GLY A 2 4.32 -15.25 2.79
N VAL A 3 4.56 -15.94 3.90
CA VAL A 3 4.91 -17.35 3.95
C VAL A 3 3.88 -18.06 4.81
N VAL A 4 3.26 -19.08 4.22
CA VAL A 4 2.46 -20.07 4.91
C VAL A 4 3.23 -21.39 4.93
N SER A 5 3.41 -21.94 6.13
CA SER A 5 4.11 -23.20 6.36
C SER A 5 3.22 -24.12 7.19
N ASP A 6 3.16 -25.40 6.84
CA ASP A 6 2.41 -26.38 7.62
C ASP A 6 3.24 -27.59 8.03
N ALA A 7 2.89 -28.18 9.18
CA ALA A 7 3.50 -29.40 9.68
C ALA A 7 2.57 -30.12 10.66
N LYS A 8 2.90 -31.37 11.00
CA LYS A 8 2.18 -32.15 12.03
C LYS A 8 2.26 -31.52 13.43
N THR A 9 3.28 -30.72 13.69
CA THR A 9 3.50 -30.06 14.99
C THR A 9 3.66 -28.56 14.79
N VAL A 10 3.23 -27.78 15.79
CA VAL A 10 3.45 -26.32 15.80
C VAL A 10 4.93 -25.99 15.62
N ALA A 11 5.82 -26.69 16.34
CA ALA A 11 7.25 -26.46 16.28
C ALA A 11 7.83 -26.71 14.87
N GLY A 12 7.34 -27.73 14.15
CA GLY A 12 7.76 -28.00 12.78
C GLY A 12 7.33 -26.88 11.82
N ALA A 13 6.06 -26.47 11.90
CA ALA A 13 5.50 -25.43 11.04
C ALA A 13 6.17 -24.07 11.28
N GLN A 14 6.44 -23.74 12.55
CA GLN A 14 7.15 -22.53 12.94
C GLN A 14 8.60 -22.53 12.46
N LYS A 15 9.32 -23.65 12.62
CA LYS A 15 10.72 -23.74 12.18
C LYS A 15 10.85 -23.49 10.68
N ASP A 16 10.03 -24.15 9.87
CA ASP A 16 10.01 -23.97 8.42
C ASP A 16 9.67 -22.52 8.02
N ASN A 17 8.67 -21.92 8.69
CA ASN A 17 8.28 -20.54 8.43
C ASN A 17 9.41 -19.54 8.73
N VAL A 18 10.04 -19.68 9.90
CA VAL A 18 11.15 -18.81 10.35
C VAL A 18 12.35 -18.93 9.42
N GLU A 19 12.72 -20.14 8.98
CA GLU A 19 13.83 -20.33 8.06
C GLU A 19 13.58 -19.64 6.71
N LYS A 20 12.38 -19.76 6.15
CA LYS A 20 11.99 -19.09 4.91
C LYS A 20 11.93 -17.57 5.08
N MET A 21 11.28 -17.08 6.13
CA MET A 21 11.09 -15.65 6.33
C MET A 21 12.40 -14.92 6.65
N ASN A 22 13.34 -15.55 7.37
CA ASN A 22 14.66 -14.98 7.61
C ASN A 22 15.46 -14.85 6.30
N LYS A 23 15.42 -15.88 5.43
CA LYS A 23 16.05 -15.81 4.11
C LYS A 23 15.44 -14.70 3.25
N ILE A 24 14.11 -14.60 3.23
CA ILE A 24 13.40 -13.53 2.50
C ILE A 24 13.83 -12.17 3.03
N THR A 25 13.78 -11.96 4.34
CA THR A 25 14.12 -10.68 4.98
C THR A 25 15.56 -10.28 4.65
N GLN A 26 16.51 -11.21 4.72
CA GLN A 26 17.90 -10.94 4.36
C GLN A 26 18.03 -10.60 2.87
N ALA A 27 17.39 -11.35 1.98
CA ALA A 27 17.42 -11.06 0.55
C ALA A 27 16.82 -9.68 0.21
N MET A 28 15.77 -9.24 0.91
CA MET A 28 15.23 -7.89 0.72
C MET A 28 16.27 -6.82 1.10
N LYS A 29 17.01 -7.03 2.21
CA LYS A 29 18.11 -6.14 2.63
C LYS A 29 19.24 -6.12 1.61
N ASP A 30 19.63 -7.29 1.07
CA ASP A 30 20.68 -7.42 0.07
C ASP A 30 20.29 -6.75 -1.27
N LEU A 31 19.00 -6.76 -1.62
CA LEU A 31 18.45 -6.01 -2.75
C LEU A 31 18.34 -4.51 -2.49
N GLY A 32 18.71 -4.04 -1.29
CA GLY A 32 18.77 -2.63 -0.92
C GLY A 32 17.50 -2.07 -0.28
N VAL A 33 16.60 -2.91 0.24
CA VAL A 33 15.50 -2.45 1.08
C VAL A 33 16.03 -2.15 2.48
N GLU A 34 15.80 -0.95 2.98
CA GLU A 34 16.22 -0.55 4.32
C GLU A 34 15.44 -1.29 5.41
N GLU A 35 16.05 -1.49 6.57
CA GLU A 35 15.39 -2.16 7.69
C GLU A 35 14.11 -1.44 8.16
N LYS A 36 14.08 -0.11 8.10
CA LYS A 36 12.89 0.70 8.41
C LYS A 36 11.73 0.46 7.44
N ASP A 37 12.02 -0.05 6.25
CA ASP A 37 11.07 -0.33 5.17
C ASP A 37 10.60 -1.80 5.18
N LEU A 38 11.03 -2.59 6.19
CA LEU A 38 10.63 -3.97 6.42
C LEU A 38 9.83 -4.08 7.72
N LYS A 39 8.60 -4.57 7.64
CA LYS A 39 7.71 -4.67 8.80
C LYS A 39 6.90 -5.95 8.78
N THR A 40 7.00 -6.77 9.81
CA THR A 40 6.06 -7.88 10.00
C THR A 40 4.70 -7.32 10.38
N THR A 41 3.68 -7.60 9.57
CA THR A 41 2.30 -7.12 9.77
C THR A 41 1.35 -8.20 10.24
N ASN A 42 1.71 -9.47 10.06
CA ASN A 42 0.96 -10.61 10.55
C ASN A 42 1.90 -11.73 10.97
N TYR A 43 1.55 -12.40 12.07
CA TYR A 43 2.09 -13.70 12.46
C TYR A 43 1.00 -14.46 13.19
N SER A 44 0.56 -15.58 12.64
CA SER A 44 -0.51 -16.40 13.21
C SER A 44 -0.20 -17.88 13.08
N ILE A 45 -0.71 -18.66 14.04
CA ILE A 45 -0.62 -20.12 14.05
C ILE A 45 -2.05 -20.64 14.18
N SER A 46 -2.42 -21.62 13.37
CA SER A 46 -3.78 -22.18 13.39
C SER A 46 -3.73 -23.70 13.19
N PRO A 47 -4.55 -24.48 13.92
CA PRO A 47 -4.68 -25.91 13.65
C PRO A 47 -5.34 -26.15 12.29
N ARG A 48 -4.87 -27.19 11.59
CA ARG A 48 -5.48 -27.70 10.37
C ARG A 48 -6.38 -28.87 10.73
N TYR A 49 -7.63 -28.80 10.30
CA TYR A 49 -8.64 -29.83 10.55
C TYR A 49 -8.94 -30.62 9.28
N GLN A 50 -9.18 -31.92 9.44
CA GLN A 50 -9.81 -32.75 8.43
C GLN A 50 -11.21 -33.12 8.90
N TYR A 51 -12.20 -32.82 8.06
CA TYR A 51 -13.58 -33.19 8.31
C TYR A 51 -13.90 -34.50 7.58
N THR A 52 -14.19 -35.55 8.35
CA THR A 52 -14.62 -36.85 7.81
C THR A 52 -15.84 -37.35 8.58
N SER A 53 -16.94 -37.61 7.89
CA SER A 53 -18.15 -38.23 8.45
C SER A 53 -18.66 -37.58 9.75
N GLY A 54 -18.69 -36.24 9.80
CA GLY A 54 -19.17 -35.48 10.97
C GLY A 54 -18.17 -35.32 12.12
N ARG A 55 -16.94 -35.85 11.98
CA ARG A 55 -15.84 -35.66 12.93
C ARG A 55 -14.83 -34.64 12.40
N SER A 56 -14.30 -33.81 13.30
CA SER A 56 -13.21 -32.86 13.03
C SER A 56 -11.98 -33.31 13.80
N ASP A 57 -10.97 -33.80 13.08
CA ASP A 57 -9.70 -34.22 13.67
C ASP A 57 -8.58 -33.24 13.26
N ILE A 58 -7.72 -32.87 14.21
CA ILE A 58 -6.54 -32.06 13.93
C ILE A 58 -5.52 -32.93 13.19
N ILE A 59 -5.15 -32.52 11.98
CA ILE A 59 -4.17 -33.22 11.14
C ILE A 59 -2.81 -32.50 11.09
N GLY A 60 -2.73 -31.30 11.64
CA GLY A 60 -1.50 -30.52 11.71
C GLY A 60 -1.74 -29.08 12.13
N TYR A 61 -0.76 -28.24 11.87
CA TYR A 61 -0.74 -26.82 12.19
C TYR A 61 -0.19 -26.05 11.00
N GLU A 62 -0.71 -24.85 10.82
CA GLU A 62 -0.29 -23.89 9.82
C GLU A 62 0.23 -22.64 10.53
N VAL A 63 1.34 -22.09 10.05
CA VAL A 63 1.90 -20.80 10.46
C VAL A 63 1.84 -19.87 9.25
N SER A 64 1.23 -18.70 9.42
CA SER A 64 1.19 -17.63 8.42
C SER A 64 1.94 -16.42 8.96
N GLN A 65 2.91 -15.93 8.19
CA GLN A 65 3.64 -14.70 8.51
C GLN A 65 3.66 -13.79 7.28
N THR A 66 3.39 -12.50 7.49
CA THR A 66 3.40 -11.48 6.43
C THR A 66 4.41 -10.40 6.74
N LEU A 67 5.34 -10.18 5.81
CA LEU A 67 6.30 -9.10 5.76
C LEU A 67 5.83 -8.03 4.76
N GLN A 68 5.51 -6.84 5.26
CA GLN A 68 5.38 -5.64 4.44
C GLN A 68 6.77 -5.16 4.05
N VAL A 69 6.93 -4.85 2.76
CA VAL A 69 8.17 -4.39 2.14
C VAL A 69 7.86 -3.09 1.41
N LYS A 70 8.44 -1.97 1.86
CA LYS A 70 8.32 -0.67 1.16
C LYS A 70 9.45 -0.56 0.13
N ILE A 71 9.06 -0.46 -1.14
CA ILE A 71 9.99 -0.43 -2.27
C ILE A 71 10.04 1.02 -2.78
N ARG A 72 11.16 1.70 -2.55
CA ARG A 72 11.35 3.11 -2.98
C ARG A 72 11.83 3.21 -4.43
N ASN A 73 12.70 2.28 -4.84
CA ASN A 73 13.13 2.15 -6.23
C ASN A 73 12.24 1.13 -6.94
N LEU A 74 11.29 1.62 -7.73
CA LEU A 74 10.29 0.78 -8.41
C LEU A 74 10.91 -0.15 -9.46
N ASP A 75 12.08 0.17 -10.01
CA ASP A 75 12.80 -0.70 -10.96
C ASP A 75 13.20 -2.03 -10.30
N LYS A 76 13.33 -2.06 -8.96
CA LYS A 76 13.65 -3.27 -8.19
C LYS A 76 12.42 -4.07 -7.78
N ALA A 77 11.20 -3.59 -8.08
CA ALA A 77 9.97 -4.23 -7.62
C ALA A 77 9.84 -5.66 -8.16
N GLY A 78 10.13 -5.85 -9.44
CA GLY A 78 10.15 -7.17 -10.06
C GLY A 78 11.13 -8.12 -9.37
N ASP A 79 12.39 -7.71 -9.20
CA ASP A 79 13.45 -8.52 -8.58
C ASP A 79 13.10 -8.90 -7.14
N ILE A 80 12.56 -7.96 -6.37
CA ILE A 80 12.10 -8.17 -4.99
C ILE A 80 10.99 -9.22 -4.94
N LEU A 81 10.00 -9.13 -5.84
CA LEU A 81 8.90 -10.10 -5.91
C LEU A 81 9.40 -11.48 -6.36
N GLY A 82 10.22 -11.52 -7.42
CA GLY A 82 10.80 -12.76 -7.94
C GLY A 82 11.66 -13.47 -6.89
N LYS A 83 12.54 -12.73 -6.21
CA LYS A 83 13.40 -13.30 -5.16
C LYS A 83 12.61 -13.77 -3.94
N GLY A 84 11.57 -13.04 -3.57
CA GLY A 84 10.63 -13.47 -2.52
C GLY A 84 9.99 -14.82 -2.86
N ALA A 85 9.48 -14.97 -4.08
CA ALA A 85 8.87 -16.22 -4.55
C ALA A 85 9.87 -17.38 -4.60
N GLU A 86 11.07 -17.15 -5.14
CA GLU A 86 12.17 -18.14 -5.17
C GLU A 86 12.51 -18.68 -3.77
N LEU A 87 12.48 -17.81 -2.76
CA LEU A 87 12.81 -18.14 -1.37
C LEU A 87 11.64 -18.71 -0.55
N GLY A 88 10.48 -18.93 -1.18
CA GLY A 88 9.34 -19.61 -0.57
C GLY A 88 8.22 -18.69 -0.08
N ALA A 89 8.20 -17.42 -0.48
CA ALA A 89 7.00 -16.60 -0.34
C ALA A 89 5.89 -17.19 -1.23
N ASN A 90 4.80 -17.65 -0.63
CA ASN A 90 3.67 -18.27 -1.30
C ASN A 90 2.38 -17.46 -1.15
N GLN A 91 2.44 -16.34 -0.42
CA GLN A 91 1.40 -15.32 -0.37
C GLN A 91 1.99 -13.98 -0.78
N VAL A 92 1.89 -13.65 -2.06
CA VAL A 92 2.23 -12.31 -2.55
C VAL A 92 0.95 -11.48 -2.49
N GLY A 93 0.82 -10.64 -1.46
CA GLY A 93 -0.32 -9.74 -1.29
C GLY A 93 -0.40 -8.67 -2.38
N SER A 94 -1.53 -7.95 -2.42
CA SER A 94 -1.77 -6.89 -3.40
C SER A 94 -0.69 -5.82 -3.36
N LEU A 95 -0.18 -5.46 -4.53
CA LEU A 95 0.73 -4.33 -4.69
C LEU A 95 -0.04 -3.03 -4.49
N SER A 96 0.52 -2.11 -3.70
CA SER A 96 -0.01 -0.78 -3.49
C SER A 96 1.06 0.23 -3.82
N PHE A 97 0.74 1.16 -4.72
CA PHE A 97 1.58 2.30 -5.03
C PHE A 97 1.10 3.49 -4.23
N THR A 98 2.04 4.16 -3.59
CA THR A 98 1.77 5.35 -2.80
C THR A 98 2.97 6.26 -2.83
N PHE A 99 2.79 7.47 -2.32
CA PHE A 99 3.87 8.41 -2.11
C PHE A 99 4.64 8.08 -0.85
N ASP A 100 5.93 8.40 -0.85
CA ASP A 100 6.77 8.18 0.32
C ASP A 100 6.33 9.05 1.51
N ASP A 101 5.99 10.31 1.20
CA ASP A 101 5.48 11.32 2.12
C ASP A 101 4.18 11.93 1.55
N PRO A 102 3.04 11.26 1.75
CA PRO A 102 1.76 11.77 1.28
C PRO A 102 1.36 13.05 2.04
N GLU A 103 1.83 13.26 3.27
CA GLU A 103 1.47 14.42 4.09
C GLU A 103 2.07 15.70 3.52
N LYS A 104 3.33 15.67 3.09
CA LYS A 104 3.95 16.79 2.40
C LYS A 104 3.21 17.15 1.11
N LEU A 105 2.85 16.16 0.29
CA LEU A 105 2.11 16.40 -0.94
C LEU A 105 0.70 16.93 -0.66
N ASN A 106 0.05 16.47 0.39
CA ASN A 106 -1.23 17.01 0.85
C ASN A 106 -1.10 18.48 1.26
N GLN A 107 -0.03 18.85 1.97
CA GLN A 107 0.21 20.24 2.36
C GLN A 107 0.42 21.13 1.12
N GLU A 108 1.19 20.66 0.14
CA GLU A 108 1.39 21.37 -1.13
C GLU A 108 0.06 21.53 -1.90
N ALA A 109 -0.73 20.47 -2.00
CA ALA A 109 -2.05 20.49 -2.62
C ALA A 109 -3.00 21.47 -1.92
N ARG A 110 -3.00 21.48 -0.58
CA ARG A 110 -3.81 22.40 0.24
C ARG A 110 -3.43 23.86 0.00
N THR A 111 -2.13 24.17 -0.01
CA THR A 111 -1.67 25.54 -0.29
C THR A 111 -2.13 26.01 -1.68
N LYS A 112 -2.03 25.14 -2.69
CA LYS A 112 -2.54 25.43 -4.05
C LYS A 112 -4.05 25.63 -4.07
N ALA A 113 -4.81 24.78 -3.36
CA ALA A 113 -6.26 24.89 -3.27
C ALA A 113 -6.70 26.20 -2.60
N ILE A 114 -6.04 26.60 -1.52
CA ILE A 114 -6.30 27.88 -0.84
C ILE A 114 -5.98 29.07 -1.76
N ALA A 115 -4.84 29.04 -2.47
CA ALA A 115 -4.49 30.09 -3.42
C ALA A 115 -5.54 30.21 -4.53
N ASN A 116 -5.97 29.08 -5.10
CA ASN A 116 -7.00 29.06 -6.14
C ASN A 116 -8.36 29.57 -5.63
N ALA A 117 -8.75 29.20 -4.41
CA ALA A 117 -9.99 29.67 -3.80
C ALA A 117 -9.97 31.20 -3.56
N LYS A 118 -8.83 31.75 -3.13
CA LYS A 118 -8.63 33.20 -2.97
C LYS A 118 -8.74 33.94 -4.29
N GLU A 119 -8.02 33.48 -5.31
CA GLU A 119 -8.05 34.07 -6.66
C GLU A 119 -9.46 34.07 -7.25
N LYS A 120 -10.20 32.97 -7.10
CA LYS A 120 -11.62 32.89 -7.50
C LYS A 120 -12.50 33.86 -6.72
N ALA A 121 -12.32 33.98 -5.40
CA ALA A 121 -13.10 34.89 -4.58
C ALA A 121 -12.85 36.35 -4.99
N ASP A 122 -11.60 36.75 -5.22
CA ASP A 122 -11.22 38.10 -5.66
C ASP A 122 -11.82 38.42 -7.05
N ALA A 123 -11.76 37.47 -7.99
CA ALA A 123 -12.34 37.64 -9.32
C ALA A 123 -13.88 37.80 -9.25
N LEU A 124 -14.55 36.98 -8.43
CA LEU A 124 -16.00 37.04 -8.27
C LEU A 124 -16.47 38.28 -7.51
N SER A 125 -15.73 38.75 -6.51
CA SER A 125 -16.08 39.97 -5.77
C SER A 125 -16.06 41.19 -6.68
N ASN A 126 -15.10 41.26 -7.60
CA ASN A 126 -15.03 42.33 -8.61
C ASN A 126 -16.24 42.31 -9.56
N VAL A 127 -16.74 41.13 -9.94
CA VAL A 127 -17.91 40.98 -10.81
C VAL A 127 -19.21 41.34 -10.07
N LEU A 128 -19.27 41.04 -8.77
CA LEU A 128 -20.44 41.29 -7.92
C LEU A 128 -20.48 42.72 -7.35
N ASP A 129 -19.44 43.53 -7.58
CA ASP A 129 -19.25 44.87 -7.00
C ASP A 129 -19.31 44.88 -5.46
N VAL A 130 -18.67 43.88 -4.85
CA VAL A 130 -18.54 43.75 -3.38
C VAL A 130 -17.07 43.68 -2.97
N LYS A 131 -16.78 44.04 -1.73
CA LYS A 131 -15.44 43.93 -1.13
C LYS A 131 -15.37 42.75 -0.18
N LEU A 132 -14.35 41.92 -0.30
CA LEU A 132 -14.04 40.88 0.68
C LEU A 132 -13.42 41.51 1.95
N ILE A 133 -13.98 41.23 3.12
CA ILE A 133 -13.49 41.76 4.40
C ILE A 133 -12.54 40.77 5.07
N ARG A 134 -13.08 39.62 5.54
CA ARG A 134 -12.31 38.60 6.25
C ARG A 134 -12.91 37.22 6.00
N ILE A 135 -12.08 36.21 6.18
CA ILE A 135 -12.52 34.81 6.18
C ILE A 135 -13.31 34.56 7.48
N ILE A 136 -14.54 34.09 7.36
CA ILE A 136 -15.41 33.75 8.49
C ILE A 136 -15.54 32.23 8.67
N ASN A 137 -15.28 31.45 7.63
CA ASN A 137 -15.26 29.99 7.72
C ASN A 137 -14.26 29.39 6.72
N PHE A 138 -13.65 28.29 7.13
CA PHE A 138 -12.78 27.47 6.30
C PHE A 138 -13.14 26.00 6.53
N THR A 139 -13.42 25.27 5.46
CA THR A 139 -13.56 23.83 5.50
C THR A 139 -12.70 23.18 4.43
N GLU A 140 -12.07 22.06 4.80
CA GLU A 140 -11.36 21.20 3.87
C GLU A 140 -12.10 19.86 3.85
N SER A 141 -12.50 19.41 2.67
CA SER A 141 -13.07 18.07 2.53
C SER A 141 -11.96 17.04 2.69
N SER A 142 -12.16 16.09 3.60
CA SER A 142 -11.14 15.14 4.04
C SER A 142 -10.50 14.36 2.90
N TYR A 143 -9.18 14.24 3.02
CA TYR A 143 -8.28 13.28 2.38
C TYR A 143 -9.00 12.12 1.67
N VAL A 144 -8.99 12.17 0.34
CA VAL A 144 -9.27 10.99 -0.49
C VAL A 144 -7.91 10.32 -0.72
N PRO A 145 -7.71 9.06 -0.27
CA PRO A 145 -6.47 8.35 -0.58
C PRO A 145 -6.26 8.34 -2.09
N PRO A 146 -4.99 8.45 -2.57
CA PRO A 146 -4.70 8.55 -3.99
C PRO A 146 -5.41 7.42 -4.75
N ILE A 147 -6.21 7.81 -5.74
CA ILE A 147 -6.97 6.86 -6.56
C ILE A 147 -6.01 6.37 -7.65
N PRO A 148 -5.72 5.07 -7.74
CA PRO A 148 -4.88 4.55 -8.81
C PRO A 148 -5.58 4.79 -10.16
N TYR A 149 -4.91 5.49 -11.08
CA TYR A 149 -5.41 5.63 -12.45
C TYR A 149 -5.02 4.37 -13.23
N TYR A 150 -5.96 3.44 -13.41
CA TYR A 150 -5.75 2.27 -14.27
C TYR A 150 -6.02 2.68 -15.72
N SER A 151 -4.97 2.73 -16.55
CA SER A 151 -5.16 2.70 -18.00
C SER A 151 -5.76 1.35 -18.39
N GLU A 152 -6.74 1.36 -19.28
CA GLU A 152 -7.62 0.24 -19.70
C GLU A 152 -6.94 -0.99 -20.33
N ARG A 153 -5.65 -1.22 -20.11
CA ARG A 153 -4.89 -2.27 -20.78
C ARG A 153 -3.85 -2.89 -19.84
N SER A 154 -4.24 -3.97 -19.16
CA SER A 154 -3.45 -5.20 -19.06
C SER A 154 -4.11 -6.21 -18.10
N LEU A 155 -4.96 -7.07 -18.65
CA LEU A 155 -5.28 -8.37 -18.04
C LEU A 155 -4.51 -9.42 -18.85
N GLY A 156 -3.27 -9.69 -18.46
CA GLY A 156 -2.47 -10.78 -18.98
C GLY A 156 -2.33 -11.89 -17.94
N MET A 157 -3.10 -12.97 -18.09
CA MET A 157 -2.85 -14.25 -17.40
C MET A 157 -1.67 -14.96 -18.07
N GLY A 158 -0.81 -15.63 -17.29
CA GLY A 158 0.02 -16.71 -17.83
C GLY A 158 1.28 -17.01 -17.02
N GLY A 159 1.37 -18.22 -16.47
CA GLY A 159 2.53 -18.73 -15.75
C GLY A 159 3.56 -19.44 -16.64
N GLY A 160 4.70 -19.77 -16.04
CA GLY A 160 5.76 -20.62 -16.58
C GLY A 160 7.09 -19.89 -16.75
N GLU A 161 8.09 -20.34 -15.98
CA GLU A 161 9.43 -19.78 -15.78
C GLU A 161 9.44 -18.45 -15.01
N THR A 162 10.48 -18.23 -14.19
CA THR A 162 10.64 -17.05 -13.33
C THR A 162 10.89 -15.80 -14.18
N ALA A 163 9.88 -15.38 -14.93
CA ALA A 163 9.79 -14.06 -15.51
C ALA A 163 9.57 -13.09 -14.35
N THR A 164 10.55 -12.23 -14.13
CA THR A 164 10.43 -11.12 -13.22
C THR A 164 9.17 -10.33 -13.60
N PRO A 165 8.18 -10.15 -12.70
CA PRO A 165 6.97 -9.43 -13.05
C PRO A 165 7.33 -8.02 -13.51
N ASP A 166 6.86 -7.63 -14.71
CA ASP A 166 6.90 -6.23 -15.13
C ASP A 166 5.80 -5.48 -14.39
N ILE A 167 6.21 -4.53 -13.54
CA ILE A 167 5.34 -3.84 -12.61
C ILE A 167 4.98 -2.47 -13.18
N GLN A 168 3.77 -2.35 -13.72
CA GLN A 168 3.25 -1.07 -14.21
C GLN A 168 2.82 -0.20 -13.02
N THR A 169 3.47 0.96 -12.85
CA THR A 169 3.36 1.78 -11.63
C THR A 169 2.19 2.77 -11.64
N GLY A 170 1.60 3.02 -12.81
CA GLY A 170 0.53 4.01 -12.99
C GLY A 170 0.95 5.43 -12.57
N GLN A 171 -0.04 6.30 -12.44
CA GLN A 171 0.10 7.63 -11.83
C GLN A 171 -0.84 7.74 -10.64
N ASN A 172 -0.36 8.37 -9.58
CA ASN A 172 -1.17 8.76 -8.43
C ASN A 172 -1.30 10.28 -8.41
N GLU A 173 -2.47 10.79 -8.04
CA GLU A 173 -2.71 12.22 -7.89
C GLU A 173 -3.14 12.53 -6.45
N VAL A 174 -2.68 13.68 -5.92
CA VAL A 174 -3.11 14.21 -4.63
C VAL A 174 -3.89 15.49 -4.87
N SER A 175 -5.17 15.47 -4.53
CA SER A 175 -6.08 16.62 -4.66
C SER A 175 -6.56 17.10 -3.29
N SER A 176 -6.65 18.41 -3.08
CA SER A 176 -7.28 19.02 -1.90
C SER A 176 -8.43 19.91 -2.36
N ASN A 177 -9.58 19.78 -1.69
CA ASN A 177 -10.77 20.60 -1.92
C ASN A 177 -11.02 21.46 -0.69
N VAL A 178 -10.99 22.78 -0.87
CA VAL A 178 -11.22 23.75 0.21
C VAL A 178 -12.41 24.63 -0.12
N THR A 179 -13.20 24.95 0.89
CA THR A 179 -14.25 25.97 0.85
C THR A 179 -13.87 27.09 1.80
N ILE A 180 -13.82 28.31 1.28
CA ILE A 180 -13.56 29.52 2.05
C ILE A 180 -14.79 30.41 1.97
N VAL A 181 -15.31 30.84 3.12
CA VAL A 181 -16.44 31.78 3.19
C VAL A 181 -15.93 33.13 3.67
N TYR A 182 -16.25 34.17 2.92
CA TYR A 182 -15.89 35.55 3.22
C TYR A 182 -17.09 36.34 3.71
N GLU A 183 -16.82 37.26 4.64
CA GLU A 183 -17.68 38.42 4.87
C GLU A 183 -17.49 39.43 3.74
N ILE A 184 -18.58 39.99 3.22
CA ILE A 184 -18.57 40.94 2.09
C ILE A 184 -19.27 42.26 2.45
N GLN A 185 -18.88 43.34 1.78
CA GLN A 185 -19.47 44.69 1.89
C GLN A 185 -19.78 45.28 0.52
#